data_AF-A0A7R9AT52-F1
#
_entry.id   AF-A0A7R9AT52-F1
#
_cell.length_a   1.000
_cell.length_b   1.000
_cell.length_c   1.000
_cell.angle_alpha   90.00
_cell.angle_beta   90.00
_cell.angle_gamma   90.00
#
_symmetry.space_group_name_H-M   'P 1'
#
loop_
_entity.id
_entity.type
_entity.pdbx_description
1 polymer ?
#
loop_
_entity_poly.entity_id
_entity_poly.type
_entity_poly.pdbx_seq_one_letter_code
_entity_poly.pdbx_strand_id
1 'polypeptide(L)'
;MPVVNLKMGSSLNPDDIKEGDDVYFECNIRANPKAYRLAWFHNGHEMHHNVTGGVILSDQSLVLQGVTRQTAGEYTCLAANTEGKGTSNPVTLRVMFVPTCKDDREELLGALKQETVMLRCEVDANPPLVTFHWTFNNSGDQSEVPPARYTNAGVVSRLNYTPMSDLDYGTLACWGSNAIGHQRAPCIFQVVAAGRPFPLINCTVVNQTSDSLHVECVESFDGGLPQSFMMELLELPGLNPRFNLSVPRGPPVFDVYGMEPGVSYRVHLYATNAKGRSEPFVIEPITFKGVAKFTGPSTPLPMNPVLTGLIATATGLLIVVCAVVVALYRRHRRRRRPRASKLNQLDGNDDSAVVDSGCQGVGHTTPLNPTCASAGVIVVGDHRGVEETDPDIIPSKYERRPLKGFMKMYKTPPQRRRKKTVGGSEDEDEATPQREQLNHRHIAKEIHNEVNNVCSMRAHKGVTASSPIRALPADLTPSGSLHSKLGHEVVTTSHRIQESCI
;
A
#
# COMPACT_ATOMS: atom_id res chain seq x y z
N MET A 1 -49.28 18.73 10.01
CA MET A 1 -47.94 18.41 9.45
C MET A 1 -48.04 18.13 7.95
N PRO A 2 -47.06 18.52 7.10
CA PRO A 2 -47.08 18.26 5.66
C PRO A 2 -47.07 16.75 5.34
N VAL A 3 -47.82 16.35 4.32
CA VAL A 3 -47.76 15.00 3.73
C VAL A 3 -47.02 15.09 2.40
N VAL A 4 -45.97 14.29 2.24
CA VAL A 4 -45.02 14.42 1.14
C VAL A 4 -44.88 13.09 0.41
N ASN A 5 -44.91 13.11 -0.93
CA ASN A 5 -44.71 11.92 -1.76
C ASN A 5 -43.76 12.22 -2.91
N LEU A 6 -42.65 11.50 -2.96
CA LEU A 6 -41.60 11.66 -3.95
C LEU A 6 -41.77 10.65 -5.07
N LYS A 7 -41.64 11.12 -6.31
CA LYS A 7 -41.62 10.28 -7.51
C LYS A 7 -40.51 10.74 -8.46
N MET A 8 -39.98 9.81 -9.23
CA MET A 8 -39.14 10.14 -10.39
C MET A 8 -40.01 10.76 -11.49
N GLY A 9 -39.39 11.58 -12.34
CA GLY A 9 -40.05 12.22 -13.48
C GLY A 9 -40.82 11.25 -14.36
N SER A 10 -42.03 11.60 -14.78
CA SER A 10 -42.92 10.68 -15.52
C SER A 10 -42.43 10.29 -16.91
N SER A 11 -41.50 11.06 -17.48
CA SER A 11 -40.88 10.77 -18.78
C SER A 11 -39.66 9.83 -18.68
N LEU A 12 -39.23 9.46 -17.47
CA LEU A 12 -38.04 8.67 -17.25
C LEU A 12 -38.41 7.20 -17.02
N ASN A 13 -37.58 6.29 -17.56
CA ASN A 13 -37.65 4.88 -17.24
C ASN A 13 -36.59 4.55 -16.17
N PRO A 14 -36.96 4.23 -14.93
CA PRO A 14 -36.01 3.95 -13.85
C PRO A 14 -35.02 2.81 -14.14
N ASP A 15 -35.37 1.91 -15.06
CA ASP A 15 -34.57 0.74 -15.44
C ASP A 15 -33.69 0.97 -16.68
N ASP A 16 -33.58 2.19 -17.22
CA ASP A 16 -32.74 2.49 -18.40
C ASP A 16 -31.98 3.83 -18.26
N ILE A 17 -31.70 4.28 -17.04
CA ILE A 17 -30.92 5.50 -16.79
C ILE A 17 -29.43 5.17 -16.86
N LYS A 18 -28.67 5.88 -17.69
CA LYS A 18 -27.25 5.65 -17.96
C LYS A 18 -26.40 6.81 -17.43
N GLU A 19 -25.12 6.52 -17.21
CA GLU A 19 -24.15 7.54 -16.86
C GLU A 19 -24.05 8.62 -17.95
N GLY A 20 -24.26 9.88 -17.57
CA GLY A 20 -24.36 11.03 -18.45
C GLY A 20 -25.78 11.50 -18.75
N ASP A 21 -26.82 10.74 -18.37
CA ASP A 21 -28.21 11.16 -18.57
C ASP A 21 -28.63 12.25 -17.58
N ASP A 22 -29.67 13.01 -17.94
CA ASP A 22 -30.31 13.97 -17.04
C ASP A 22 -31.54 13.34 -16.38
N VAL A 23 -31.64 13.48 -15.06
CA VAL A 23 -32.72 12.90 -14.25
C VAL A 23 -33.40 13.99 -13.46
N TYR A 24 -34.71 13.87 -13.24
CA TYR A 24 -35.43 14.76 -12.36
C TYR A 24 -36.42 14.01 -11.47
N PHE A 25 -36.68 14.60 -10.32
CA PHE A 25 -37.62 14.13 -9.32
C PHE A 25 -38.66 15.20 -9.03
N GLU A 26 -39.87 14.76 -8.69
CA GLU A 26 -41.01 15.60 -8.33
C GLU A 26 -41.49 15.26 -6.92
N CYS A 27 -41.42 16.23 -6.02
CA CYS A 27 -41.86 16.12 -4.63
C CYS A 27 -43.28 16.71 -4.51
N ASN A 28 -44.29 15.85 -4.37
CA ASN A 28 -45.67 16.28 -4.22
C ASN A 28 -45.96 16.59 -2.75
N ILE A 29 -46.25 17.85 -2.44
CA ILE A 29 -46.45 18.33 -1.07
C ILE A 29 -47.92 18.71 -0.86
N ARG A 30 -48.59 18.04 0.09
CA ARG A 30 -49.93 18.40 0.56
C ARG A 30 -49.81 18.94 1.99
N ALA A 31 -50.01 20.24 2.15
CA ALA A 31 -49.86 20.91 3.45
C ALA A 31 -50.88 22.04 3.61
N ASN A 32 -51.46 22.14 4.80
CA ASN A 32 -52.24 23.29 5.26
C ASN A 32 -51.80 23.62 6.70
N PRO A 33 -51.19 24.80 6.97
CA PRO A 33 -50.80 25.87 6.05
C PRO A 33 -49.72 25.45 5.02
N LYS A 34 -49.51 26.27 3.97
CA LYS A 34 -48.49 26.00 2.92
C LYS A 34 -47.10 25.81 3.54
N ALA A 35 -46.35 24.84 3.02
CA ALA A 35 -44.97 24.61 3.46
C ALA A 35 -44.09 25.81 3.11
N TYR A 36 -43.26 26.24 4.06
CA TYR A 36 -42.32 27.37 3.88
C TYR A 36 -40.89 26.89 3.59
N ARG A 37 -40.59 25.62 3.81
CA ARG A 37 -39.28 25.02 3.54
C ARG A 37 -39.44 23.68 2.85
N LEU A 38 -38.67 23.47 1.78
CA LEU A 38 -38.42 22.18 1.14
C LEU A 38 -36.91 21.91 1.19
N ALA A 39 -36.54 20.71 1.60
CA ALA A 39 -35.16 20.23 1.58
C ALA A 39 -35.11 18.87 0.90
N TRP A 40 -34.01 18.60 0.20
CA TRP A 40 -33.77 17.35 -0.51
C TRP A 40 -32.63 16.61 0.15
N PHE A 41 -32.67 15.29 0.12
CA PHE A 41 -31.66 14.45 0.75
C PHE A 41 -31.22 13.35 -0.22
N HIS A 42 -29.93 13.08 -0.27
CA HIS A 42 -29.31 11.95 -0.97
C HIS A 42 -28.58 11.10 0.06
N ASN A 43 -28.96 9.83 0.20
CA ASN A 43 -28.42 8.91 1.20
C ASN A 43 -28.42 9.49 2.63
N GLY A 44 -29.46 10.27 2.97
CA GLY A 44 -29.62 10.92 4.28
C GLY A 44 -28.87 12.25 4.45
N HIS A 45 -28.08 12.69 3.47
CA HIS A 45 -27.38 13.98 3.50
C HIS A 45 -28.16 15.07 2.77
N GLU A 46 -28.34 16.25 3.40
CA GLU A 46 -29.05 17.39 2.79
C GLU A 46 -28.30 17.87 1.54
N MET A 47 -29.03 17.94 0.43
CA MET A 47 -28.54 18.40 -0.86
C MET A 47 -28.71 19.90 -0.98
N HIS A 48 -27.72 20.57 -1.56
CA HIS A 48 -27.75 22.00 -1.81
C HIS A 48 -27.78 22.30 -3.30
N HIS A 49 -28.41 23.41 -3.65
CA HIS A 49 -28.48 23.90 -5.02
C HIS A 49 -27.05 24.20 -5.51
N ASN A 50 -26.63 23.54 -6.59
CA ASN A 50 -25.31 23.68 -7.17
C ASN A 50 -25.38 23.45 -8.69
N VAL A 51 -25.69 24.52 -9.43
CA VAL A 51 -25.84 24.47 -10.91
C VAL A 51 -24.55 23.98 -11.58
N THR A 52 -23.38 24.40 -11.11
CA THR A 52 -22.09 23.99 -11.70
C THR A 52 -21.82 22.51 -11.49
N GLY A 53 -22.32 21.92 -10.40
CA GLY A 53 -22.28 20.48 -10.14
C GLY A 53 -23.47 19.70 -10.70
N GLY A 54 -24.32 20.32 -11.54
CA GLY A 54 -25.50 19.67 -12.14
C GLY A 54 -26.67 19.44 -11.18
N VAL A 55 -26.69 20.05 -9.99
CA VAL A 55 -27.78 19.90 -9.01
C VAL A 55 -28.64 21.15 -9.00
N ILE A 56 -29.84 21.06 -9.58
CA ILE A 56 -30.77 22.19 -9.72
C ILE A 56 -32.02 21.91 -8.89
N LEU A 57 -32.19 22.68 -7.81
CA LEU A 57 -33.39 22.68 -6.97
C LEU A 57 -34.35 23.79 -7.43
N SER A 58 -35.61 23.46 -7.72
CA SER A 58 -36.64 24.42 -8.17
C SER A 58 -38.00 24.09 -7.58
N ASP A 59 -38.60 24.98 -6.77
CA ASP A 59 -39.90 24.84 -6.07
C ASP A 59 -40.17 23.45 -5.46
N GLN A 60 -40.62 22.48 -6.27
CA GLN A 60 -40.97 21.10 -5.90
C GLN A 60 -40.20 20.02 -6.68
N SER A 61 -39.22 20.40 -7.51
CA SER A 61 -38.40 19.50 -8.32
C SER A 61 -36.92 19.58 -7.99
N LEU A 62 -36.25 18.43 -8.15
CA LEU A 62 -34.80 18.27 -8.12
C LEU A 62 -34.39 17.75 -9.49
N VAL A 63 -33.52 18.47 -10.19
CA VAL A 63 -32.92 18.04 -11.45
C VAL A 63 -31.44 17.74 -11.19
N LEU A 64 -30.99 16.60 -11.70
CA LEU A 64 -29.61 16.13 -11.70
C LEU A 64 -29.17 16.03 -13.15
N GLN A 65 -28.20 16.84 -13.56
CA GLN A 65 -27.64 16.83 -14.90
C GLN A 65 -26.39 15.95 -14.96
N GLY A 66 -26.26 15.16 -16.03
CA GLY A 66 -25.09 14.30 -16.26
C GLY A 66 -24.84 13.34 -15.10
N VAL A 67 -25.84 12.53 -14.74
CA VAL A 67 -25.75 11.61 -13.60
C VAL A 67 -24.55 10.67 -13.72
N THR A 68 -23.87 10.41 -12.61
CA THR A 68 -22.73 9.49 -12.56
C THR A 68 -23.08 8.29 -11.69
N ARG A 69 -22.25 7.24 -11.71
CA ARG A 69 -22.47 6.13 -10.77
C ARG A 69 -22.50 6.56 -9.29
N GLN A 70 -21.87 7.70 -8.95
CA GLN A 70 -21.85 8.24 -7.59
C GLN A 70 -23.15 8.96 -7.21
N THR A 71 -23.96 9.40 -8.20
CA THR A 71 -25.28 9.98 -7.93
C THR A 71 -26.34 8.92 -7.69
N ALA A 72 -26.06 7.64 -7.95
CA ALA A 72 -26.92 6.54 -7.56
C ALA A 72 -27.16 6.52 -6.04
N GLY A 73 -28.30 5.97 -5.62
CA GLY A 73 -28.66 5.88 -4.20
C GLY A 73 -30.08 6.35 -3.92
N GLU A 74 -30.36 6.59 -2.65
CA GLU A 74 -31.70 6.90 -2.16
C GLU A 74 -31.92 8.41 -2.08
N TYR A 75 -33.04 8.87 -2.63
CA TYR A 75 -33.48 10.26 -2.57
C TYR A 75 -34.75 10.38 -1.74
N THR A 76 -34.79 11.41 -0.90
CA THR A 76 -36.00 11.82 -0.15
C THR A 76 -36.14 13.34 -0.17
N CYS A 77 -37.37 13.82 0.04
CA CYS A 77 -37.64 15.24 0.26
C CYS A 77 -38.36 15.46 1.59
N LEU A 78 -38.07 16.59 2.24
CA LEU A 78 -38.64 17.01 3.51
C LEU A 78 -39.31 18.38 3.34
N ALA A 79 -40.60 18.46 3.67
CA ALA A 79 -41.34 19.71 3.72
C ALA A 79 -41.65 20.11 5.16
N ALA A 80 -41.52 21.40 5.49
CA ALA A 80 -41.85 21.93 6.81
C ALA A 80 -42.90 23.06 6.73
N ASN A 81 -43.85 23.02 7.67
CA ASN A 81 -44.79 24.11 7.94
C ASN A 81 -44.92 24.35 9.45
N THR A 82 -45.81 25.25 9.86
CA THR A 82 -46.05 25.57 11.28
C THR A 82 -46.50 24.37 12.12
N GLU A 83 -47.08 23.36 11.48
CA GLU A 83 -47.58 22.13 12.10
C GLU A 83 -46.51 21.02 12.17
N GLY A 84 -45.28 21.26 11.70
CA GLY A 84 -44.17 20.31 11.77
C GLY A 84 -43.52 19.97 10.41
N LYS A 85 -42.81 18.84 10.37
CA LYS A 85 -41.99 18.38 9.24
C LYS A 85 -42.47 17.03 8.71
N GLY A 86 -42.73 16.92 7.41
CA GLY A 86 -43.03 15.66 6.74
C GLY A 86 -41.92 15.23 5.80
N THR A 87 -41.53 13.96 5.86
CA THR A 87 -40.54 13.34 4.96
C THR A 87 -41.25 12.42 3.97
N SER A 88 -40.79 12.39 2.71
CA SER A 88 -41.34 11.53 1.67
C SER A 88 -41.00 10.05 1.83
N ASN A 89 -41.62 9.21 1.00
CA ASN A 89 -41.08 7.89 0.69
C ASN A 89 -39.67 8.03 0.06
N PRO A 90 -38.80 7.03 0.26
CA PRO A 90 -37.53 6.93 -0.45
C PRO A 90 -37.76 6.55 -1.92
N VAL A 91 -36.96 7.12 -2.82
CA VAL A 91 -36.88 6.74 -4.24
C VAL A 91 -35.41 6.45 -4.59
N THR A 92 -35.13 5.24 -5.06
CA THR A 92 -33.76 4.83 -5.42
C THR A 92 -33.46 5.16 -6.88
N LEU A 93 -32.41 5.95 -7.12
CA LEU A 93 -31.82 6.15 -8.44
C LEU A 93 -30.83 5.03 -8.74
N ARG A 94 -31.07 4.28 -9.83
CA ARG A 94 -30.12 3.32 -10.39
C ARG A 94 -29.47 3.95 -11.62
N VAL A 95 -28.15 3.96 -11.69
CA VAL A 95 -27.40 4.47 -12.84
C VAL A 95 -26.64 3.32 -13.47
N MET A 96 -26.87 3.06 -14.74
CA MET A 96 -26.22 2.02 -15.52
C MET A 96 -24.93 2.56 -16.16
N PHE A 97 -23.88 1.75 -16.18
CA PHE A 97 -22.57 2.14 -16.67
C PHE A 97 -21.81 0.94 -17.23
N VAL A 98 -20.88 1.21 -18.15
CA VAL A 98 -19.99 0.20 -18.71
C VAL A 98 -19.02 -0.33 -17.65
N PRO A 99 -18.53 -1.58 -17.76
CA PRO A 99 -17.60 -2.13 -16.79
C PRO A 99 -16.31 -1.30 -16.65
N THR A 100 -15.83 -1.15 -15.43
CA THR A 100 -14.54 -0.48 -15.11
C THR A 100 -13.75 -1.33 -14.13
N CYS A 101 -12.42 -1.26 -14.16
CA CYS A 101 -11.59 -1.99 -13.21
C CYS A 101 -11.96 -1.61 -11.78
N LYS A 102 -12.06 -2.62 -10.90
CA LYS A 102 -12.28 -2.35 -9.48
C LYS A 102 -11.05 -1.71 -8.84
N ASP A 103 -9.87 -2.14 -9.27
CA ASP A 103 -8.58 -1.56 -8.92
C ASP A 103 -7.96 -0.96 -10.19
N ASP A 104 -7.75 0.35 -10.19
CA ASP A 104 -7.15 1.09 -11.31
C ASP A 104 -5.60 0.94 -11.39
N ARG A 105 -5.02 0.07 -10.58
CA ARG A 105 -3.57 -0.13 -10.51
C ARG A 105 -3.15 -1.28 -11.42
N GLU A 106 -2.10 -1.04 -12.19
CA GLU A 106 -1.41 -2.11 -12.91
C GLU A 106 -0.80 -3.10 -11.90
N GLU A 107 -1.11 -4.38 -12.06
CA GLU A 107 -0.61 -5.42 -11.16
C GLU A 107 0.66 -6.06 -11.76
N LEU A 108 1.77 -6.00 -11.04
CA LEU A 108 3.02 -6.65 -11.41
C LEU A 108 3.08 -8.07 -10.83
N LEU A 109 3.09 -9.07 -11.72
CA LEU A 109 3.15 -10.48 -11.38
C LEU A 109 4.48 -11.06 -11.86
N GLY A 110 5.28 -11.52 -10.91
CA GLY A 110 6.45 -12.31 -11.25
C GLY A 110 6.08 -13.77 -11.46
N ALA A 111 6.64 -14.43 -12.47
CA ALA A 111 6.51 -15.86 -12.70
C ALA A 111 7.86 -16.44 -13.16
N LEU A 112 8.21 -17.63 -12.69
CA LEU A 112 9.25 -18.43 -13.29
C LEU A 112 8.71 -19.11 -14.56
N LYS A 113 9.60 -19.48 -15.47
CA LYS A 113 9.25 -20.29 -16.64
C LYS A 113 8.56 -21.58 -16.19
N GLN A 114 7.45 -21.92 -16.84
CA GLN A 114 6.57 -23.06 -16.52
C GLN A 114 5.82 -22.94 -15.17
N GLU A 115 5.95 -21.84 -14.44
CA GLU A 115 5.17 -21.57 -13.24
C GLU A 115 3.81 -20.98 -13.63
N THR A 116 2.72 -21.51 -13.06
CA THR A 116 1.39 -20.97 -13.34
C THR A 116 1.02 -19.90 -12.33
N VAL A 117 0.68 -18.71 -12.82
CA VAL A 117 0.16 -17.60 -12.02
C VAL A 117 -1.33 -17.40 -12.33
N MET A 118 -2.11 -17.10 -11.29
CA MET A 118 -3.54 -16.85 -11.40
C MET A 118 -3.78 -15.34 -11.44
N LEU A 119 -4.30 -14.85 -12.54
CA LEU A 119 -4.73 -13.46 -12.69
C LEU A 119 -6.21 -13.36 -12.34
N ARG A 120 -6.56 -12.40 -11.48
CA ARG A 120 -7.94 -12.11 -11.10
C ARG A 120 -8.33 -10.72 -11.58
N CYS A 121 -9.11 -10.67 -12.65
CA CYS A 121 -9.72 -9.44 -13.13
C CYS A 121 -11.10 -9.27 -12.50
N GLU A 122 -11.30 -8.18 -11.78
CA GLU A 122 -12.58 -7.82 -11.18
C GLU A 122 -12.99 -6.43 -11.63
N VAL A 123 -14.23 -6.30 -12.11
CA VAL A 123 -14.77 -5.04 -12.62
C VAL A 123 -15.98 -4.61 -11.79
N ASP A 124 -16.17 -3.31 -11.69
CA ASP A 124 -17.43 -2.70 -11.27
C ASP A 124 -18.30 -2.47 -12.51
N ALA A 125 -19.53 -2.98 -12.50
CA ALA A 125 -20.43 -2.93 -13.65
C ALA A 125 -21.90 -2.95 -13.23
N ASN A 126 -22.71 -2.12 -13.89
CA ASN A 126 -24.16 -2.15 -13.77
C ASN A 126 -24.81 -2.01 -15.16
N PRO A 127 -25.52 -3.03 -15.69
CA PRO A 127 -25.88 -4.31 -15.06
C PRO A 127 -24.68 -5.25 -14.78
N PRO A 128 -24.80 -6.20 -13.83
CA PRO A 128 -23.69 -7.03 -13.35
C PRO A 128 -23.34 -8.23 -14.24
N LEU A 129 -24.13 -8.50 -15.28
CA LEU A 129 -23.81 -9.54 -16.25
C LEU A 129 -22.74 -9.02 -17.22
N VAL A 130 -21.52 -9.52 -17.08
CA VAL A 130 -20.35 -9.08 -17.85
C VAL A 130 -19.79 -10.24 -18.68
N THR A 131 -19.47 -9.96 -19.95
CA THR A 131 -18.66 -10.82 -20.81
C THR A 131 -17.21 -10.36 -20.78
N PHE A 132 -16.28 -11.30 -20.73
CA PHE A 132 -14.85 -11.02 -20.65
C PHE A 132 -14.09 -11.59 -21.84
N HIS A 133 -13.05 -10.87 -22.25
CA HIS A 133 -12.00 -11.39 -23.10
C HIS A 133 -10.63 -10.88 -22.60
N TRP A 134 -9.58 -11.63 -22.95
CA TRP A 134 -8.22 -11.37 -22.50
C TRP A 134 -7.31 -11.25 -23.72
N THR A 135 -6.43 -10.26 -23.70
CA THR A 135 -5.40 -10.08 -24.74
C THR A 135 -4.02 -10.11 -24.12
N PHE A 136 -3.08 -10.77 -24.78
CA PHE A 136 -1.66 -10.75 -24.43
C PHE A 136 -0.90 -9.88 -25.41
N ASN A 137 0.00 -9.04 -24.91
CA ASN A 137 0.83 -8.16 -25.70
C ASN A 137 2.28 -8.24 -25.22
N ASN A 138 3.21 -8.47 -26.13
CA ASN A 138 4.65 -8.36 -25.87
C ASN A 138 5.31 -7.45 -26.92
N SER A 139 6.62 -7.30 -26.87
CA SER A 139 7.36 -6.45 -27.83
C SER A 139 7.28 -6.89 -29.30
N GLY A 140 6.76 -8.08 -29.59
CA GLY A 140 6.73 -8.69 -30.92
C GLY A 140 5.35 -8.93 -31.50
N ASP A 141 4.29 -9.06 -30.69
CA ASP A 141 2.94 -9.39 -31.16
C ASP A 141 1.84 -9.11 -30.12
N GLN A 142 0.61 -8.88 -30.59
CA GLN A 142 -0.60 -8.84 -29.79
C GLN A 142 -1.51 -10.01 -30.19
N SER A 143 -1.85 -10.86 -29.23
CA SER A 143 -2.69 -12.05 -29.45
C SER A 143 -3.87 -12.10 -28.47
N GLU A 144 -4.95 -12.73 -28.90
CA GLU A 144 -6.09 -12.99 -28.04
C GLU A 144 -5.88 -14.29 -27.25
N VAL A 145 -6.16 -14.27 -25.95
CA VAL A 145 -6.06 -15.45 -25.10
C VAL A 145 -7.30 -16.32 -25.32
N PRO A 146 -7.14 -17.63 -25.64
CA PRO A 146 -8.28 -18.50 -25.92
C PRO A 146 -9.28 -18.59 -24.75
N PRO A 147 -10.61 -18.57 -25.00
CA PRO A 147 -11.63 -18.66 -23.96
C PRO A 147 -11.52 -19.88 -23.03
N ALA A 148 -10.91 -20.97 -23.49
CA ALA A 148 -10.69 -22.17 -22.69
C ALA A 148 -9.66 -21.99 -21.55
N ARG A 149 -8.87 -20.90 -21.56
CA ARG A 149 -7.82 -20.64 -20.57
C ARG A 149 -8.30 -19.82 -19.36
N TYR A 150 -9.46 -19.19 -19.46
CA TYR A 150 -10.02 -18.37 -18.40
C TYR A 150 -11.45 -18.78 -18.04
N THR A 151 -11.88 -18.39 -16.85
CA THR A 151 -13.21 -18.66 -16.33
C THR A 151 -13.87 -17.36 -15.90
N ASN A 152 -15.16 -17.23 -16.16
CA ASN A 152 -15.93 -16.00 -15.89
C ASN A 152 -17.04 -16.32 -14.88
N ALA A 153 -17.18 -15.46 -13.87
CA ALA A 153 -18.19 -15.58 -12.83
C ALA A 153 -18.72 -14.19 -12.46
N GLY A 154 -19.87 -13.81 -13.03
CA GLY A 154 -20.48 -12.49 -12.81
C GLY A 154 -19.57 -11.37 -13.29
N VAL A 155 -19.04 -10.59 -12.34
CA VAL A 155 -18.12 -9.46 -12.58
C VAL A 155 -16.63 -9.81 -12.39
N VAL A 156 -16.30 -11.09 -12.28
CA VAL A 156 -14.92 -11.57 -12.08
C VAL A 156 -14.51 -12.53 -13.19
N SER A 157 -13.33 -12.32 -13.77
CA SER A 157 -12.67 -13.27 -14.68
C SER A 157 -11.34 -13.73 -14.09
N ARG A 158 -11.05 -15.03 -14.22
CA ARG A 158 -9.83 -15.66 -13.71
C ARG A 158 -9.07 -16.35 -14.83
N LEU A 159 -7.82 -15.99 -15.02
CA LEU A 159 -6.93 -16.55 -16.04
C LEU A 159 -5.75 -17.26 -15.37
N ASN A 160 -5.57 -18.54 -15.70
CA ASN A 160 -4.37 -19.30 -15.34
C ASN A 160 -3.33 -19.19 -16.45
N TYR A 161 -2.33 -18.34 -16.21
CA TYR A 161 -1.27 -18.05 -17.17
C TYR A 161 0.02 -18.77 -16.80
N THR A 162 0.64 -19.42 -17.78
CA THR A 162 1.88 -20.21 -17.59
C THR A 162 2.84 -19.80 -18.70
N PRO A 163 3.89 -19.02 -18.42
CA PRO A 163 4.86 -18.63 -19.44
C PRO A 163 5.73 -19.84 -19.80
N MET A 164 5.79 -20.21 -21.08
CA MET A 164 6.51 -21.38 -21.57
C MET A 164 7.86 -21.02 -22.21
N SER A 165 8.00 -19.77 -22.63
CA SER A 165 9.17 -19.19 -23.29
C SER A 165 9.40 -17.75 -22.83
N ASP A 166 10.56 -17.18 -23.17
CA ASP A 166 10.88 -15.80 -22.79
C ASP A 166 10.02 -14.77 -23.54
N LEU A 167 9.33 -15.18 -24.61
CA LEU A 167 8.37 -14.37 -25.35
C LEU A 167 6.98 -14.33 -24.67
N ASP A 168 6.73 -15.21 -23.70
CA ASP A 168 5.46 -15.24 -22.96
C ASP A 168 5.45 -14.28 -21.76
N TYR A 169 6.51 -13.50 -21.57
CA TYR A 169 6.52 -12.38 -20.62
C TYR A 169 6.07 -11.11 -21.33
N GLY A 170 5.20 -10.35 -20.69
CA GLY A 170 4.54 -9.21 -21.31
C GLY A 170 3.33 -8.74 -20.53
N THR A 171 2.42 -8.08 -21.23
CA THR A 171 1.25 -7.43 -20.65
C THR A 171 -0.01 -8.23 -21.00
N LEU A 172 -0.76 -8.63 -19.98
CA LEU A 172 -2.10 -9.19 -20.11
C LEU A 172 -3.13 -8.10 -19.82
N ALA A 173 -4.08 -7.93 -20.72
CA ALA A 173 -5.17 -6.97 -20.58
C ALA A 173 -6.50 -7.71 -20.54
N CYS A 174 -7.28 -7.46 -19.48
CA CYS A 174 -8.62 -7.95 -19.29
C CYS A 174 -9.64 -6.90 -19.71
N TRP A 175 -10.61 -7.30 -20.52
CA TRP A 175 -11.66 -6.44 -21.03
C TRP A 175 -13.04 -6.97 -20.65
N GLY A 176 -13.82 -6.15 -19.94
CA GLY A 176 -15.21 -6.42 -19.60
C GLY A 176 -16.20 -5.71 -20.53
N SER A 177 -17.33 -6.34 -20.81
CA SER A 177 -18.44 -5.74 -21.57
C SER A 177 -19.78 -6.13 -20.96
N ASN A 178 -20.72 -5.18 -20.86
CA ASN A 178 -22.09 -5.46 -20.43
C ASN A 178 -23.10 -4.92 -21.46
N ALA A 179 -24.40 -4.99 -21.16
CA ALA A 179 -25.46 -4.52 -22.04
C ALA A 179 -25.39 -3.01 -22.38
N ILE A 180 -24.67 -2.21 -21.58
CA ILE A 180 -24.47 -0.77 -21.82
C ILE A 180 -23.35 -0.53 -22.81
N GLY A 181 -22.32 -1.37 -22.79
CA GLY A 181 -21.21 -1.30 -23.72
C GLY A 181 -19.92 -1.92 -23.21
N HIS A 182 -18.84 -1.57 -23.89
CA HIS A 182 -17.50 -2.08 -23.63
C HIS A 182 -16.75 -1.17 -22.65
N GLN A 183 -15.88 -1.77 -21.85
CA GLN A 183 -14.95 -1.08 -20.97
C GLN A 183 -14.06 -0.10 -21.75
N ARG A 184 -13.86 1.11 -21.21
CA ARG A 184 -13.06 2.18 -21.84
C ARG A 184 -11.55 1.93 -21.78
N ALA A 185 -11.07 1.36 -20.67
CA ALA A 185 -9.67 1.03 -20.43
C ALA A 185 -9.58 -0.33 -19.73
N PRO A 186 -8.75 -1.27 -20.22
CA PRO A 186 -8.67 -2.62 -19.68
C PRO A 186 -7.98 -2.66 -18.32
N CYS A 187 -8.17 -3.76 -17.60
CA CYS A 187 -7.38 -4.03 -16.40
C CYS A 187 -6.05 -4.67 -16.82
N ILE A 188 -4.94 -4.04 -16.44
CA ILE A 188 -3.61 -4.35 -16.95
C ILE A 188 -2.81 -5.14 -15.91
N PHE A 189 -2.23 -6.25 -16.36
CA PHE A 189 -1.36 -7.11 -15.56
C PHE A 189 -0.02 -7.25 -16.29
N GLN A 190 1.07 -6.96 -15.60
CA GLN A 190 2.41 -7.09 -16.14
C GLN A 190 3.05 -8.39 -15.63
N VAL A 191 3.29 -9.34 -16.53
CA VAL A 191 3.94 -10.60 -16.19
C VAL A 191 5.44 -10.50 -16.52
N VAL A 192 6.28 -10.62 -15.49
CA VAL A 192 7.74 -10.54 -15.62
C VAL A 192 8.40 -11.85 -15.19
N ALA A 193 9.54 -12.16 -15.81
CA ALA A 193 10.38 -13.26 -15.38
C ALA A 193 10.92 -12.95 -13.98
N ALA A 194 10.46 -13.71 -12.98
CA ALA A 194 10.86 -13.47 -11.60
C ALA A 194 11.21 -14.75 -10.85
N GLY A 195 12.23 -14.65 -10.02
CA GLY A 195 12.69 -15.71 -9.14
C GLY A 195 12.85 -15.22 -7.71
N ARG A 196 13.41 -16.07 -6.85
CA ARG A 196 13.85 -15.64 -5.51
C ARG A 196 15.03 -14.67 -5.63
N PRO A 197 15.18 -13.71 -4.71
CA PRO A 197 16.33 -12.83 -4.71
C PRO A 197 17.62 -13.61 -4.50
N PHE A 198 18.73 -13.06 -4.98
CA PHE A 198 20.04 -13.57 -4.65
C PHE A 198 20.42 -13.21 -3.21
N PRO A 199 21.31 -13.98 -2.56
CA PRO A 199 21.79 -13.66 -1.22
C PRO A 199 22.40 -12.25 -1.16
N LEU A 200 22.26 -11.62 0.00
CA LEU A 200 22.93 -10.37 0.29
C LEU A 200 24.45 -10.52 0.14
N ILE A 201 25.13 -9.45 -0.29
CA ILE A 201 26.58 -9.43 -0.46
C ILE A 201 27.20 -8.39 0.47
N ASN A 202 28.47 -8.58 0.81
CA ASN A 202 29.25 -7.65 1.65
C ASN A 202 28.59 -7.30 3.00
N CYS A 203 27.93 -8.27 3.63
CA CYS A 203 27.40 -8.09 4.97
C CYS A 203 28.52 -8.06 6.00
N THR A 204 28.67 -6.93 6.69
CA THR A 204 29.68 -6.75 7.73
C THR A 204 29.10 -6.12 8.98
N VAL A 205 29.69 -6.47 10.13
CA VAL A 205 29.39 -5.82 11.40
C VAL A 205 30.21 -4.54 11.46
N VAL A 206 29.55 -3.39 11.28
CA VAL A 206 30.23 -2.08 11.26
C VAL A 206 30.51 -1.61 12.68
N ASN A 207 29.56 -1.82 13.59
CA ASN A 207 29.70 -1.44 14.99
C ASN A 207 29.20 -2.57 15.90
N GLN A 208 30.00 -2.89 16.92
CA GLN A 208 29.68 -3.88 17.93
C GLN A 208 30.03 -3.30 19.30
N THR A 209 29.05 -3.27 20.19
CA THR A 209 29.25 -2.89 21.60
C THR A 209 29.04 -4.12 22.50
N SER A 210 29.00 -3.93 23.82
CA SER A 210 28.69 -5.02 24.76
C SER A 210 27.24 -5.50 24.68
N ASP A 211 26.32 -4.68 24.15
CA ASP A 211 24.88 -4.92 24.15
C ASP A 211 24.19 -4.60 22.80
N SER A 212 24.92 -4.08 21.82
CA SER A 212 24.37 -3.73 20.50
C SER A 212 25.21 -4.25 19.33
N LEU A 213 24.51 -4.48 18.22
CA LEU A 213 25.06 -4.98 16.96
C LEU A 213 24.49 -4.16 15.80
N HIS A 214 25.37 -3.59 14.99
CA HIS A 214 25.04 -2.88 13.76
C HIS A 214 25.62 -3.63 12.56
N VAL A 215 24.74 -4.07 11.66
CA VAL A 215 25.09 -4.83 10.46
C VAL A 215 24.66 -4.06 9.22
N GLU A 216 25.60 -3.85 8.31
CA GLU A 216 25.33 -3.29 6.99
C GLU A 216 25.62 -4.33 5.91
N CYS A 217 24.71 -4.46 4.97
CA CYS A 217 24.84 -5.33 3.79
C CYS A 217 24.64 -4.52 2.52
N VAL A 218 24.97 -5.14 1.39
CA VAL A 218 24.65 -4.63 0.06
C VAL A 218 23.63 -5.56 -0.59
N GLU A 219 22.59 -4.96 -1.17
CA GLU A 219 21.59 -5.70 -1.92
C GLU A 219 22.16 -6.29 -3.21
N SER A 220 21.64 -7.45 -3.60
CA SER A 220 22.00 -8.16 -4.83
C SER A 220 20.83 -8.14 -5.80
N PHE A 221 20.87 -9.01 -6.83
CA PHE A 221 19.75 -9.17 -7.77
C PHE A 221 18.47 -9.56 -7.03
N ASP A 222 17.43 -8.74 -7.18
CA ASP A 222 16.14 -8.86 -6.48
C ASP A 222 15.23 -9.96 -7.02
N GLY A 223 15.66 -10.65 -8.08
CA GLY A 223 14.84 -11.66 -8.73
C GLY A 223 13.74 -11.06 -9.61
N GLY A 224 13.83 -9.77 -9.99
CA GLY A 224 12.86 -9.09 -10.87
C GLY A 224 11.60 -8.60 -10.16
N LEU A 225 11.56 -8.62 -8.83
CA LEU A 225 10.45 -8.15 -8.02
C LEU A 225 10.94 -7.32 -6.83
N PRO A 226 10.14 -6.37 -6.33
CA PRO A 226 10.48 -5.63 -5.11
C PRO A 226 10.82 -6.57 -3.96
N GLN A 227 12.01 -6.36 -3.39
CA GLN A 227 12.53 -7.14 -2.27
C GLN A 227 12.48 -6.35 -0.96
N SER A 228 12.50 -7.09 0.14
CA SER A 228 12.76 -6.64 1.49
C SER A 228 13.85 -7.51 2.11
N PHE A 229 14.36 -7.11 3.27
CA PHE A 229 15.51 -7.75 3.90
C PHE A 229 15.18 -8.20 5.30
N MET A 230 15.78 -9.30 5.74
CA MET A 230 15.49 -9.90 7.03
C MET A 230 16.77 -10.38 7.69
N MET A 231 16.89 -10.17 8.99
CA MET A 231 17.99 -10.66 9.80
C MET A 231 17.45 -11.51 10.95
N GLU A 232 17.97 -12.73 11.07
CA GLU A 232 17.70 -13.66 12.16
C GLU A 232 18.98 -13.84 13.00
N LEU A 233 18.88 -13.61 14.30
CA LEU A 233 19.98 -13.73 15.24
C LEU A 233 19.79 -14.98 16.11
N LEU A 234 20.65 -15.97 15.94
CA LEU A 234 20.54 -17.30 16.52
C LEU A 234 21.56 -17.47 17.65
N GLU A 235 21.11 -17.80 18.85
CA GLU A 235 21.97 -18.06 20.00
C GLU A 235 22.64 -19.44 19.91
N LEU A 236 23.96 -19.50 20.12
CA LEU A 236 24.74 -20.73 20.10
C LEU A 236 24.93 -21.28 21.53
N PRO A 237 25.02 -22.62 21.70
CA PRO A 237 25.05 -23.65 20.66
C PRO A 237 23.66 -24.10 20.17
N GLY A 238 22.58 -23.68 20.82
CA GLY A 238 21.22 -24.20 20.57
C GLY A 238 20.58 -23.79 19.24
N LEU A 239 21.15 -22.81 18.53
CA LEU A 239 20.56 -22.17 17.34
C LEU A 239 19.14 -21.65 17.59
N ASN A 240 18.88 -21.17 18.80
CA ASN A 240 17.59 -20.62 19.17
C ASN A 240 17.45 -19.19 18.60
N PRO A 241 16.40 -18.86 17.83
CA PRO A 241 16.21 -17.50 17.34
C PRO A 241 15.87 -16.56 18.50
N ARG A 242 16.72 -15.55 18.71
CA ARG A 242 16.56 -14.52 19.75
C ARG A 242 16.00 -13.23 19.18
N PHE A 243 16.47 -12.83 18.01
CA PHE A 243 16.00 -11.63 17.32
C PHE A 243 15.64 -11.93 15.88
N ASN A 244 14.58 -11.28 15.41
CA ASN A 244 14.11 -11.33 14.03
C ASN A 244 13.72 -9.91 13.61
N LEU A 245 14.48 -9.35 12.68
CA LEU A 245 14.32 -8.00 12.20
C LEU A 245 14.02 -8.03 10.71
N SER A 246 13.16 -7.12 10.25
CA SER A 246 12.86 -6.97 8.84
C SER A 246 12.90 -5.51 8.42
N VAL A 247 13.50 -5.27 7.26
CA VAL A 247 13.63 -3.96 6.61
C VAL A 247 12.82 -4.03 5.32
N PRO A 248 11.61 -3.44 5.27
CA PRO A 248 10.71 -3.59 4.13
C PRO A 248 11.15 -2.79 2.89
N ARG A 249 11.93 -1.71 3.08
CA ARG A 249 12.41 -0.81 2.02
C ARG A 249 13.72 -0.15 2.44
N GLY A 250 14.57 0.19 1.48
CA GLY A 250 15.86 0.84 1.72
C GLY A 250 17.01 -0.18 1.80
N PRO A 251 18.25 0.28 2.04
CA PRO A 251 19.40 -0.61 2.11
C PRO A 251 19.26 -1.60 3.29
N PRO A 252 19.82 -2.82 3.17
CA PRO A 252 19.79 -3.83 4.22
C PRO A 252 20.70 -3.48 5.39
N VAL A 253 20.23 -2.56 6.25
CA VAL A 253 20.89 -2.10 7.46
C VAL A 253 20.08 -2.55 8.67
N PHE A 254 20.75 -3.18 9.64
CA PHE A 254 20.11 -3.77 10.80
C PHE A 254 20.78 -3.34 12.10
N ASP A 255 19.95 -2.90 13.04
CA ASP A 255 20.34 -2.50 14.39
C ASP A 255 19.67 -3.40 15.43
N VAL A 256 20.46 -4.05 16.26
CA VAL A 256 19.99 -4.84 17.41
C VAL A 256 20.57 -4.25 18.69
N TYR A 257 19.73 -4.17 19.72
CA TYR A 257 20.11 -3.76 21.06
C TYR A 257 19.63 -4.81 22.08
N GLY A 258 20.26 -4.86 23.25
CA GLY A 258 19.90 -5.78 24.32
C GLY A 258 20.52 -7.18 24.20
N MET A 259 21.73 -7.26 23.66
CA MET A 259 22.50 -8.51 23.56
C MET A 259 22.99 -8.96 24.95
N GLU A 260 22.98 -10.27 25.21
CA GLU A 260 23.46 -10.80 26.50
C GLU A 260 24.99 -10.96 26.49
N PRO A 261 25.68 -10.39 27.49
CA PRO A 261 27.12 -10.59 27.67
C PRO A 261 27.51 -12.07 27.85
N GLY A 262 28.57 -12.49 27.19
CA GLY A 262 29.13 -13.84 27.29
C GLY A 262 28.45 -14.87 26.39
N VAL A 263 27.42 -14.48 25.66
CA VAL A 263 26.71 -15.34 24.71
C VAL A 263 27.28 -15.17 23.30
N SER A 264 27.35 -16.27 22.55
CA SER A 264 27.76 -16.27 21.14
C SER A 264 26.53 -16.37 20.24
N TYR A 265 26.48 -15.55 19.20
CA TYR A 265 25.36 -15.50 18.26
C TYR A 265 25.82 -15.74 16.84
N ARG A 266 25.02 -16.46 16.05
CA ARG A 266 25.16 -16.59 14.60
C ARG A 266 24.13 -15.71 13.92
N VAL A 267 24.54 -14.94 12.91
CA VAL A 267 23.65 -14.04 12.17
C VAL A 267 23.31 -14.67 10.82
N HIS A 268 22.03 -14.81 10.53
CA HIS A 268 21.53 -15.19 9.21
C HIS A 268 20.82 -13.99 8.57
N LEU A 269 21.21 -13.66 7.36
CA LEU A 269 20.70 -12.51 6.61
C LEU A 269 20.09 -12.97 5.30
N TYR A 270 18.88 -12.50 5.01
CA TYR A 270 18.10 -12.91 3.86
C TYR A 270 17.61 -11.70 3.08
N ALA A 271 17.60 -11.82 1.75
CA ALA A 271 16.75 -11.01 0.90
C ALA A 271 15.45 -11.79 0.62
N THR A 272 14.31 -11.12 0.59
CA THR A 272 13.01 -11.76 0.38
C THR A 272 12.17 -10.95 -0.59
N ASN A 273 11.52 -11.62 -1.54
CA ASN A 273 10.51 -11.00 -2.41
C ASN A 273 9.24 -11.87 -2.40
N ALA A 274 8.27 -11.58 -3.29
CA ALA A 274 7.03 -12.36 -3.36
C ALA A 274 7.24 -13.84 -3.78
N LYS A 275 8.41 -14.21 -4.33
CA LYS A 275 8.79 -15.60 -4.67
C LYS A 275 9.47 -16.35 -3.52
N GLY A 276 9.81 -15.65 -2.45
CA GLY A 276 10.37 -16.23 -1.22
C GLY A 276 11.72 -15.64 -0.83
N ARG A 277 12.39 -16.33 0.08
CA ARG A 277 13.69 -15.93 0.65
C ARG A 277 14.85 -16.42 -0.21
N SER A 278 15.93 -15.63 -0.24
CA SER A 278 17.24 -16.04 -0.74
C SER A 278 17.85 -17.13 0.15
N GLU A 279 18.94 -17.74 -0.32
CA GLU A 279 19.84 -18.45 0.59
C GLU A 279 20.41 -17.47 1.64
N PRO A 280 20.68 -17.92 2.88
CA PRO A 280 21.21 -17.06 3.93
C PRO A 280 22.64 -16.63 3.63
N PHE A 281 22.93 -15.34 3.81
CA PHE A 281 24.28 -14.91 4.13
C PHE A 281 24.51 -15.12 5.62
N VAL A 282 25.55 -15.88 5.98
CA VAL A 282 25.85 -16.24 7.37
C VAL A 282 27.09 -15.49 7.82
N ILE A 283 26.96 -14.69 8.88
CA ILE A 283 28.12 -14.10 9.57
C ILE A 283 28.59 -15.09 10.62
N GLU A 284 29.91 -15.26 10.71
CA GLU A 284 30.56 -16.13 11.71
C GLU A 284 30.13 -15.77 13.15
N PRO A 285 30.17 -16.74 14.08
CA PRO A 285 29.75 -16.52 15.46
C PRO A 285 30.39 -15.30 16.14
N ILE A 286 29.55 -14.36 16.59
CA ILE A 286 29.95 -13.15 17.28
C ILE A 286 29.75 -13.37 18.78
N THR A 287 30.78 -13.11 19.60
CA THR A 287 30.69 -13.25 21.06
C THR A 287 30.73 -11.88 21.72
N PHE A 288 29.75 -11.59 22.58
CA PHE A 288 29.66 -10.30 23.27
C PHE A 288 30.50 -10.35 24.54
N LYS A 289 31.59 -9.59 24.56
CA LYS A 289 32.41 -9.49 25.78
C LYS A 289 31.66 -8.65 26.79
N GLY A 290 31.34 -9.25 27.94
CA GLY A 290 30.82 -8.50 29.07
C GLY A 290 31.81 -7.45 29.54
N VAL A 291 31.29 -6.33 30.01
CA VAL A 291 32.09 -5.36 30.74
C VAL A 291 32.57 -6.05 32.01
N ALA A 292 33.85 -6.38 32.09
CA ALA A 292 34.45 -6.84 33.32
C ALA A 292 34.27 -5.73 34.37
N LYS A 293 33.36 -5.93 35.33
CA LYS A 293 33.37 -5.13 36.56
C LYS A 293 34.73 -5.38 37.20
N PHE A 294 35.62 -4.39 37.14
CA PHE A 294 36.83 -4.36 37.95
C PHE A 294 36.44 -4.21 39.42
N THR A 295 36.01 -5.31 40.04
CA THR A 295 36.08 -5.51 41.48
C THR A 295 37.19 -6.52 41.73
N GLY A 296 38.42 -6.17 41.34
CA GLY A 296 39.58 -6.83 41.89
C GLY A 296 39.68 -6.46 43.38
N PRO A 297 39.97 -7.38 44.30
CA PRO A 297 40.35 -6.99 45.65
C PRO A 297 41.58 -6.09 45.52
N SER A 298 41.53 -4.91 46.11
CA SER A 298 42.66 -3.97 46.15
C SER A 298 43.87 -4.71 46.72
N THR A 299 44.82 -5.08 45.86
CA THR A 299 46.13 -5.55 46.32
C THR A 299 46.79 -4.39 47.05
N PRO A 300 47.18 -4.56 48.33
CA PRO A 300 47.90 -3.51 49.02
C PRO A 300 49.21 -3.25 48.29
N LEU A 301 49.42 -1.99 47.88
CA LEU A 301 50.68 -1.53 47.30
C LEU A 301 51.83 -1.93 48.23
N PRO A 302 52.95 -2.46 47.71
CA PRO A 302 54.13 -2.74 48.53
C PRO A 302 54.72 -1.41 49.02
N MET A 303 54.39 -1.05 50.25
CA MET A 303 54.89 0.17 50.89
C MET A 303 56.40 0.03 51.12
N ASN A 304 57.18 0.99 50.60
CA ASN A 304 58.61 1.09 50.87
C ASN A 304 58.84 1.26 52.38
N PRO A 305 59.65 0.41 53.05
CA PRO A 305 59.87 0.47 54.50
C PRO A 305 60.42 1.82 54.99
N VAL A 306 61.05 2.59 54.10
CA VAL A 306 61.52 3.95 54.41
C VAL A 306 60.34 4.92 54.56
N LEU A 307 59.30 4.78 53.74
CA LEU A 307 58.14 5.68 53.78
C LEU A 307 57.27 5.44 55.02
N THR A 308 57.11 4.17 55.42
CA THR A 308 56.44 3.83 56.69
C THR A 308 57.22 4.32 57.90
N GLY A 309 58.56 4.27 57.88
CA GLY A 309 59.41 4.87 58.92
C GLY A 309 59.24 6.40 59.02
N LEU A 310 59.16 7.10 57.89
CA LEU A 310 58.93 8.55 57.86
C LEU A 310 57.53 8.93 58.34
N ILE A 311 56.50 8.16 57.99
CA ILE A 311 55.13 8.40 58.47
C ILE A 311 55.02 8.11 59.98
N ALA A 312 55.68 7.07 60.48
CA ALA A 312 55.68 6.73 61.91
C ALA A 312 56.41 7.80 62.76
N THR A 313 57.52 8.33 62.25
CA THR A 313 58.26 9.41 62.94
C THR A 313 57.50 10.74 62.90
N ALA A 314 56.88 11.08 61.76
CA ALA A 314 56.03 12.25 61.64
C ALA A 314 54.79 12.19 62.56
N THR A 315 54.11 11.04 62.61
CA THR A 315 52.97 10.83 63.51
C THR A 315 53.39 10.83 64.98
N GLY A 316 54.54 10.24 65.32
CA GLY A 316 55.11 10.31 66.67
C GLY A 316 55.41 11.74 67.11
N LEU A 317 56.04 12.55 66.25
CA LEU A 317 56.31 13.96 66.52
C LEU A 317 55.01 14.76 66.69
N LEU A 318 53.99 14.48 65.88
CA LEU A 318 52.70 15.16 65.94
C LEU A 318 51.95 14.83 67.25
N ILE A 319 52.04 13.60 67.75
CA ILE A 319 51.49 13.20 69.04
C ILE A 319 52.22 13.91 70.19
N VAL A 320 53.55 14.02 70.13
CA VAL A 320 54.33 14.75 71.15
C VAL A 320 53.96 16.24 71.17
N VAL A 321 53.82 16.88 70.00
CA VAL A 321 53.37 18.27 69.89
C VAL A 321 51.97 18.43 70.48
N CYS A 322 51.02 17.56 70.13
CA CYS A 322 49.67 17.56 70.70
C CYS A 322 49.67 17.38 72.22
N ALA A 323 50.52 16.49 72.76
CA ALA A 323 50.65 16.29 74.20
C ALA A 323 51.19 17.54 74.91
N VAL A 324 52.18 18.22 74.32
CA VAL A 324 52.71 19.49 74.83
C VAL A 324 51.63 20.58 74.80
N VAL A 325 50.87 20.70 73.71
CA VAL A 325 49.75 21.65 73.58
C VAL A 325 48.68 21.37 74.64
N VAL A 326 48.31 20.11 74.86
CA VAL A 326 47.33 19.73 75.89
C VAL A 326 47.87 20.02 77.30
N ALA A 327 49.17 19.79 77.55
CA ALA A 327 49.79 20.12 78.82
C ALA A 327 49.80 21.64 79.07
N LEU A 328 50.14 22.44 78.06
CA LEU A 328 50.06 23.91 78.12
C LEU A 328 48.63 24.40 78.31
N TYR A 329 47.67 23.81 77.60
CA TYR A 329 46.24 24.11 77.75
C TYR A 329 45.72 23.77 79.15
N ARG A 330 46.08 22.60 79.70
CA ARG A 330 45.73 22.22 81.09
C ARG A 330 46.41 23.12 82.12
N ARG A 331 47.64 23.58 81.87
CA ARG A 331 48.35 24.55 82.74
C ARG A 331 47.72 25.94 82.67
N HIS A 332 47.21 26.36 81.52
CA HIS A 332 46.48 27.60 81.33
C HIS A 332 45.08 27.56 81.96
N ARG A 333 44.36 26.44 81.82
CA ARG A 333 43.00 26.24 82.39
C ARG A 333 43.00 26.07 83.92
N ARG A 334 44.10 25.58 84.52
CA ARG A 334 44.30 25.57 85.98
C ARG A 334 44.57 26.96 86.59
N ARG A 335 44.96 27.97 85.78
CA ARG A 335 45.18 29.36 86.23
C ARG A 335 43.92 30.24 86.17
N ARG A 336 42.80 29.77 85.61
CA ARG A 336 41.54 30.52 85.58
C ARG A 336 40.39 29.69 86.15
N ARG A 337 40.24 29.73 87.48
CA ARG A 337 38.98 29.50 88.20
C ARG A 337 38.60 30.81 88.91
N PRO A 338 37.38 31.32 88.71
CA PRO A 338 36.59 31.83 89.84
C PRO A 338 35.38 30.94 90.14
N ARG A 339 35.13 30.75 91.45
CA ARG A 339 33.90 30.29 92.12
C ARG A 339 32.71 31.19 91.72
N ALA A 340 31.52 30.75 91.33
CA ALA A 340 30.49 29.86 91.90
C ALA A 340 29.42 30.57 92.77
N SER A 341 28.16 30.61 92.29
CA SER A 341 26.87 30.62 93.05
C SER A 341 25.69 30.53 92.03
N LYS A 342 24.93 29.43 91.94
CA LYS A 342 23.64 29.09 92.64
C LYS A 342 22.50 30.08 92.30
N LEU A 343 21.25 29.71 91.94
CA LEU A 343 20.36 28.65 92.48
C LEU A 343 19.04 28.48 91.62
N ASN A 344 18.49 27.24 91.55
CA ASN A 344 17.05 26.78 91.45
C ASN A 344 16.20 27.05 90.18
N GLN A 345 15.22 26.24 89.70
CA GLN A 345 14.53 24.96 90.02
C GLN A 345 13.62 24.63 88.78
N LEU A 346 13.40 23.40 88.27
CA LEU A 346 12.31 22.44 88.60
C LEU A 346 12.28 21.27 87.59
N ASP A 347 11.98 20.06 88.10
CA ASP A 347 11.33 18.84 87.54
C ASP A 347 11.73 18.25 86.16
N GLY A 348 11.85 16.95 85.94
CA GLY A 348 11.64 15.75 86.76
C GLY A 348 11.85 14.46 85.92
N ASN A 349 12.43 13.43 86.57
CA ASN A 349 12.29 11.96 86.44
C ASN A 349 11.55 11.32 85.23
N ASP A 350 11.83 10.10 84.76
CA ASP A 350 12.83 9.04 85.03
C ASP A 350 12.66 7.94 83.96
N ASP A 351 13.70 7.11 83.78
CA ASP A 351 13.75 5.64 83.59
C ASP A 351 12.61 4.84 82.90
N SER A 352 12.80 3.69 82.25
CA SER A 352 13.92 2.87 81.76
C SER A 352 13.29 1.59 81.15
N ALA A 353 14.10 0.84 80.39
CA ALA A 353 14.08 -0.64 80.22
C ALA A 353 13.27 -1.38 79.12
N VAL A 354 14.05 -1.97 78.19
CA VAL A 354 14.15 -3.40 77.73
C VAL A 354 12.91 -4.21 77.30
N VAL A 355 12.95 -4.81 76.09
CA VAL A 355 12.93 -6.27 75.75
C VAL A 355 12.48 -6.52 74.30
N ASP A 356 13.11 -7.56 73.74
CA ASP A 356 13.17 -8.17 72.42
C ASP A 356 11.88 -8.79 71.82
N SER A 357 12.03 -9.22 70.56
CA SER A 357 11.39 -10.35 69.85
C SER A 357 10.35 -10.01 68.76
N GLY A 358 10.54 -10.64 67.58
CA GLY A 358 9.90 -10.32 66.31
C GLY A 358 8.93 -11.38 65.75
N CYS A 359 8.68 -11.33 64.42
CA CYS A 359 8.19 -12.42 63.57
C CYS A 359 8.12 -12.01 62.08
N GLN A 360 8.41 -12.97 61.19
CA GLN A 360 8.42 -12.94 59.72
C GLN A 360 7.02 -13.10 59.09
N GLY A 361 6.88 -12.79 57.80
CA GLY A 361 5.98 -13.55 56.92
C GLY A 361 5.33 -12.83 55.71
N VAL A 362 6.04 -12.83 54.57
CA VAL A 362 5.61 -13.11 53.17
C VAL A 362 4.16 -12.77 52.71
N GLY A 363 4.05 -12.11 51.54
CA GLY A 363 2.87 -12.25 50.67
C GLY A 363 2.64 -11.18 49.60
N HIS A 364 3.11 -11.47 48.37
CA HIS A 364 2.58 -11.14 47.04
C HIS A 364 1.64 -9.95 46.71
N THR A 365 1.88 -9.47 45.47
CA THR A 365 0.98 -8.85 44.46
C THR A 365 0.78 -7.33 44.41
N THR A 366 1.29 -6.76 43.31
CA THR A 366 0.83 -5.57 42.54
C THR A 366 -0.63 -5.77 42.04
N PRO A 367 -1.30 -4.82 41.33
CA PRO A 367 -0.82 -3.58 40.68
C PRO A 367 -1.76 -2.35 40.80
N LEU A 368 -1.29 -1.18 40.33
CA LEU A 368 -1.91 -0.33 39.29
C LEU A 368 -1.46 1.14 39.42
N ASN A 369 -0.75 1.61 38.39
CA ASN A 369 -0.68 3.01 37.93
C ASN A 369 -1.97 3.33 37.14
N PRO A 370 -2.25 4.56 36.61
CA PRO A 370 -1.52 5.84 36.62
C PRO A 370 -2.48 7.02 37.00
N THR A 371 -2.20 8.34 36.97
CA THR A 371 -1.87 9.23 35.83
C THR A 371 -1.95 10.71 36.30
N CYS A 372 -1.24 11.59 35.59
CA CYS A 372 -1.59 12.97 35.19
C CYS A 372 -1.44 14.20 36.12
N ALA A 373 -0.42 15.00 35.78
CA ALA A 373 -0.50 16.35 35.16
C ALA A 373 -0.98 17.60 35.94
N SER A 374 -0.12 18.63 35.90
CA SER A 374 -0.44 20.08 35.81
C SER A 374 0.90 20.87 35.82
N ALA A 375 1.32 21.62 34.79
CA ALA A 375 0.84 22.91 34.27
C ALA A 375 1.17 24.16 35.14
N GLY A 376 1.72 25.22 34.52
CA GLY A 376 1.76 26.61 35.03
C GLY A 376 3.16 27.22 35.27
N VAL A 377 3.84 27.92 34.34
CA VAL A 377 3.76 29.37 33.94
C VAL A 377 4.49 30.34 34.91
N ILE A 378 5.37 31.24 34.40
CA ILE A 378 5.44 32.73 34.61
C ILE A 378 6.84 33.37 34.25
N VAL A 379 6.81 34.28 33.25
CA VAL A 379 7.40 35.65 33.08
C VAL A 379 8.93 35.93 32.91
N VAL A 380 9.26 36.38 31.68
CA VAL A 380 10.06 37.52 31.13
C VAL A 380 11.14 38.26 31.95
N GLY A 381 12.32 38.46 31.32
CA GLY A 381 13.28 39.56 31.58
C GLY A 381 14.47 39.58 30.59
N ASP A 382 14.72 40.72 29.94
CA ASP A 382 15.65 40.99 28.81
C ASP A 382 16.90 41.81 29.28
N HIS A 383 18.13 41.45 28.84
CA HIS A 383 19.12 42.32 28.15
C HIS A 383 20.59 41.81 28.10
N ARG A 384 21.15 41.85 26.86
CA ARG A 384 22.53 42.16 26.39
C ARG A 384 23.72 41.40 27.02
N GLY A 385 24.53 40.60 26.31
CA GLY A 385 25.39 40.85 25.13
C GLY A 385 26.86 40.62 25.59
N VAL A 386 27.72 39.79 24.98
CA VAL A 386 28.44 39.96 23.70
C VAL A 386 29.42 38.78 23.51
N GLU A 387 29.52 38.28 22.26
CA GLU A 387 30.63 37.58 21.53
C GLU A 387 31.26 36.28 22.09
N GLU A 388 31.69 35.26 21.31
CA GLU A 388 32.07 35.15 19.89
C GLU A 388 32.22 33.65 19.49
N THR A 389 32.37 33.37 18.19
CA THR A 389 32.86 32.13 17.49
C THR A 389 31.86 31.15 16.81
N ASP A 390 31.57 31.46 15.53
CA ASP A 390 31.85 30.70 14.27
C ASP A 390 31.13 29.35 13.94
N PRO A 391 31.10 28.86 12.66
CA PRO A 391 30.00 29.04 11.70
C PRO A 391 29.48 27.69 11.10
N ASP A 392 28.68 27.79 10.02
CA ASP A 392 28.17 26.73 9.12
C ASP A 392 26.81 26.06 9.45
N ILE A 393 25.73 26.78 9.10
CA ILE A 393 24.43 26.18 8.78
C ILE A 393 23.94 26.76 7.43
N ILE A 394 23.92 25.93 6.39
CA ILE A 394 23.16 26.19 5.16
C ILE A 394 21.80 25.46 5.31
N PRO A 395 20.66 26.16 5.36
CA PRO A 395 19.36 25.50 5.40
C PRO A 395 18.91 25.10 3.98
N SER A 396 18.75 23.80 3.72
CA SER A 396 18.16 23.30 2.48
C SER A 396 16.64 23.46 2.49
N LYS A 397 16.17 24.56 1.88
CA LYS A 397 14.78 24.69 1.42
C LYS A 397 14.54 23.75 0.24
N TYR A 398 13.78 22.68 0.45
CA TYR A 398 13.23 21.88 -0.66
C TYR A 398 12.01 22.59 -1.24
N GLU A 399 12.19 23.29 -2.35
CA GLU A 399 11.10 23.61 -3.27
C GLU A 399 10.77 22.36 -4.10
N ARG A 400 9.52 21.89 -4.00
CA ARG A 400 8.94 20.91 -4.93
C ARG A 400 8.50 21.65 -6.20
N ARG A 401 9.04 21.26 -7.37
CA ARG A 401 8.40 21.48 -8.68
C ARG A 401 8.44 20.22 -9.55
N PRO A 402 7.46 20.04 -10.46
CA PRO A 402 7.07 18.75 -11.01
C PRO A 402 7.88 18.32 -12.25
N LEU A 403 8.04 17.01 -12.42
CA LEU A 403 8.66 16.39 -13.59
C LEU A 403 7.71 16.40 -14.80
N LYS A 404 8.01 17.24 -15.78
CA LYS A 404 7.58 17.09 -17.19
C LYS A 404 8.79 17.38 -18.10
N GLY A 405 9.18 16.43 -18.94
CA GLY A 405 9.87 16.72 -20.22
C GLY A 405 11.19 16.01 -20.49
N PHE A 406 11.10 14.94 -21.30
CA PHE A 406 12.04 14.49 -22.35
C PHE A 406 13.56 14.39 -22.07
N MET A 407 14.04 13.14 -21.92
CA MET A 407 15.42 12.78 -22.31
C MET A 407 15.46 12.46 -23.81
N LYS A 408 16.33 13.16 -24.54
CA LYS A 408 16.65 12.90 -25.95
C LYS A 408 17.55 11.66 -26.05
N MET A 409 17.15 10.66 -26.84
CA MET A 409 18.04 9.59 -27.29
C MET A 409 19.13 10.14 -28.21
N TYR A 410 20.39 9.80 -27.94
CA TYR A 410 21.50 9.95 -28.87
C TYR A 410 21.32 8.99 -30.05
N LYS A 411 21.15 9.54 -31.26
CA LYS A 411 21.22 8.78 -32.51
C LYS A 411 22.69 8.55 -32.89
N THR A 412 23.09 7.29 -33.07
CA THR A 412 24.34 6.93 -33.75
C THR A 412 24.23 7.20 -35.26
N PRO A 413 25.25 7.78 -35.91
CA PRO A 413 25.22 8.09 -37.35
C PRO A 413 25.53 6.85 -38.22
N PRO A 414 25.00 6.78 -39.47
CA PRO A 414 25.22 5.64 -40.35
C PRO A 414 26.63 5.64 -40.95
N GLN A 415 27.33 4.50 -40.83
CA GLN A 415 28.65 4.26 -41.42
C GLN A 415 28.54 4.01 -42.93
N ARG A 416 29.16 4.91 -43.71
CA ARG A 416 29.44 4.76 -45.14
C ARG A 416 30.49 3.66 -45.36
N ARG A 417 30.14 2.63 -46.13
CA ARG A 417 31.11 1.64 -46.66
C ARG A 417 32.10 2.33 -47.60
N ARG A 418 33.38 2.34 -47.22
CA ARG A 418 34.51 2.71 -48.08
C ARG A 418 35.08 1.44 -48.73
N LYS A 419 35.05 1.43 -50.06
CA LYS A 419 35.71 0.49 -50.97
C LYS A 419 37.23 0.64 -50.81
N LYS A 420 37.96 -0.45 -50.54
CA LYS A 420 39.42 -0.47 -50.59
C LYS A 420 39.89 -1.60 -51.50
N THR A 421 40.43 -1.19 -52.64
CA THR A 421 41.19 -1.95 -53.63
C THR A 421 42.63 -2.17 -53.14
N VAL A 422 43.07 -3.42 -53.10
CA VAL A 422 44.45 -3.95 -53.20
C VAL A 422 44.24 -5.44 -53.58
N GLY A 423 44.80 -6.09 -54.60
CA GLY A 423 45.94 -5.79 -55.47
C GLY A 423 47.06 -6.83 -55.26
N GLY A 424 47.02 -7.95 -56.01
CA GLY A 424 48.10 -8.97 -56.16
C GLY A 424 48.24 -9.97 -54.99
N SER A 425 48.60 -11.24 -55.16
CA SER A 425 49.06 -12.02 -56.32
C SER A 425 49.13 -13.52 -55.92
N GLU A 426 49.12 -14.38 -56.94
CA GLU A 426 49.73 -15.74 -57.00
C GLU A 426 49.01 -16.96 -56.39
N ASP A 427 48.48 -17.77 -57.33
CA ASP A 427 48.83 -19.16 -57.64
C ASP A 427 48.22 -20.38 -56.90
N GLU A 428 47.48 -21.13 -57.75
CA GLU A 428 47.54 -22.58 -58.02
C GLU A 428 46.73 -23.62 -57.20
N ASP A 429 46.05 -24.44 -58.01
CA ASP A 429 45.69 -25.86 -57.92
C ASP A 429 44.44 -26.38 -57.16
N GLU A 430 43.38 -26.53 -57.97
CA GLU A 430 42.80 -27.82 -58.42
C GLU A 430 42.36 -28.89 -57.40
N ALA A 431 41.03 -29.10 -57.29
CA ALA A 431 40.36 -30.37 -57.63
C ALA A 431 38.84 -30.32 -57.31
N THR A 432 38.04 -30.75 -58.28
CA THR A 432 36.59 -31.07 -58.19
C THR A 432 36.43 -32.59 -58.39
N PRO A 433 35.22 -33.22 -58.36
CA PRO A 433 33.91 -32.85 -57.81
C PRO A 433 33.19 -34.02 -57.07
N GLN A 434 32.02 -33.78 -56.47
CA GLN A 434 30.83 -34.65 -56.65
C GLN A 434 29.54 -33.99 -56.16
N ARG A 435 28.54 -33.91 -57.09
CA ARG A 435 27.06 -34.00 -56.99
C ARG A 435 26.37 -33.67 -55.64
N GLU A 436 25.23 -32.97 -55.56
CA GLU A 436 24.05 -32.87 -56.43
C GLU A 436 23.04 -31.83 -55.89
N GLN A 437 22.24 -31.26 -56.81
CA GLN A 437 20.86 -30.73 -56.68
C GLN A 437 20.57 -29.55 -55.71
N LEU A 438 20.44 -28.31 -56.19
CA LEU A 438 19.34 -27.64 -56.95
C LEU A 438 18.16 -27.12 -56.09
N ASN A 439 18.21 -25.80 -55.86
CA ASN A 439 17.16 -24.76 -55.73
C ASN A 439 15.83 -25.04 -55.01
N HIS A 440 15.53 -24.16 -54.03
CA HIS A 440 14.50 -23.13 -54.19
C HIS A 440 14.83 -21.90 -53.33
N ARG A 441 14.94 -20.72 -53.97
CA ARG A 441 14.91 -19.41 -53.30
C ARG A 441 13.85 -18.54 -53.97
N HIS A 442 13.08 -17.90 -53.11
CA HIS A 442 11.95 -17.02 -53.39
C HIS A 442 12.29 -15.84 -54.30
N ILE A 443 11.31 -15.50 -55.13
CA ILE A 443 11.21 -14.25 -55.88
C ILE A 443 10.90 -13.10 -54.92
N ALA A 444 11.57 -11.99 -55.17
CA ALA A 444 11.42 -10.69 -54.55
C ALA A 444 10.43 -9.80 -55.33
N LYS A 445 10.13 -8.64 -54.72
CA LYS A 445 9.64 -7.38 -55.31
C LYS A 445 8.16 -7.32 -55.62
N GLU A 446 7.50 -6.17 -55.64
CA GLU A 446 7.69 -4.77 -55.18
C GLU A 446 6.27 -4.18 -55.28
N ILE A 447 5.95 -3.21 -54.41
CA ILE A 447 4.65 -2.52 -54.39
C ILE A 447 4.80 -1.10 -54.93
N HIS A 448 3.97 -0.73 -55.92
CA HIS A 448 3.28 0.57 -56.12
C HIS A 448 2.45 0.43 -57.42
N ASN A 449 1.25 0.97 -57.62
CA ASN A 449 0.48 2.00 -56.94
C ASN A 449 -1.01 1.92 -57.40
N GLU A 450 -1.90 2.54 -56.61
CA GLU A 450 -3.23 3.10 -56.95
C GLU A 450 -4.38 2.19 -57.47
N VAL A 451 -5.56 2.31 -56.84
CA VAL A 451 -6.77 2.97 -57.40
C VAL A 451 -8.01 2.62 -56.54
N ASN A 452 -8.68 3.69 -56.07
CA ASN A 452 -10.10 3.92 -55.78
C ASN A 452 -11.07 2.81 -55.29
N ASN A 453 -11.82 3.26 -54.26
CA ASN A 453 -13.28 3.19 -54.06
C ASN A 453 -13.97 1.90 -53.61
N VAL A 454 -14.69 2.07 -52.48
CA VAL A 454 -16.10 1.72 -52.26
C VAL A 454 -16.50 0.24 -52.37
N CYS A 455 -17.04 -0.32 -51.27
CA CYS A 455 -18.38 -0.91 -51.32
C CYS A 455 -18.96 -1.24 -49.94
N SER A 456 -20.25 -0.91 -49.83
CA SER A 456 -21.21 -1.42 -48.87
C SER A 456 -21.66 -2.84 -49.27
N MET A 457 -21.81 -3.69 -48.26
CA MET A 457 -22.76 -4.80 -48.07
C MET A 457 -23.53 -5.33 -49.30
N ARG A 458 -23.47 -6.65 -49.52
CA ARG A 458 -24.64 -7.45 -49.93
C ARG A 458 -24.57 -8.92 -49.52
N ALA A 459 -25.75 -9.40 -49.13
CA ALA A 459 -26.10 -10.73 -48.66
C ALA A 459 -26.20 -11.79 -49.77
N HIS A 460 -26.13 -13.07 -49.38
CA HIS A 460 -26.53 -14.22 -50.19
C HIS A 460 -27.62 -15.07 -49.49
N LYS A 461 -28.71 -15.33 -50.23
CA LYS A 461 -29.65 -16.48 -50.12
C LYS A 461 -28.86 -17.78 -50.43
N GLY A 462 -29.13 -19.03 -50.01
CA GLY A 462 -30.30 -19.74 -49.48
C GLY A 462 -30.51 -21.02 -50.31
N VAL A 463 -30.45 -22.25 -49.74
CA VAL A 463 -30.88 -23.54 -50.36
C VAL A 463 -31.30 -24.58 -49.28
N THR A 464 -32.26 -25.43 -49.66
CA THR A 464 -33.13 -26.43 -49.00
C THR A 464 -32.53 -27.81 -48.63
N ALA A 465 -33.09 -28.53 -47.63
CA ALA A 465 -33.85 -29.82 -47.78
C ALA A 465 -33.92 -30.74 -46.50
N SER A 466 -35.17 -31.06 -46.11
CA SER A 466 -35.78 -32.34 -45.61
C SER A 466 -35.17 -33.24 -44.51
N SER A 467 -36.04 -33.70 -43.61
CA SER A 467 -35.91 -34.91 -42.74
C SER A 467 -37.28 -35.63 -42.60
N PRO A 468 -37.36 -36.95 -42.34
CA PRO A 468 -38.60 -37.74 -42.42
C PRO A 468 -39.29 -38.06 -41.06
N ILE A 469 -40.48 -38.66 -41.17
CA ILE A 469 -41.56 -38.88 -40.17
C ILE A 469 -41.61 -40.33 -39.63
N ARG A 470 -42.05 -40.52 -38.36
CA ARG A 470 -42.89 -41.63 -37.80
C ARG A 470 -43.15 -41.35 -36.30
N ALA A 471 -44.23 -41.69 -35.59
CA ALA A 471 -45.61 -42.13 -35.80
C ALA A 471 -46.37 -41.96 -34.45
N LEU A 472 -47.70 -41.84 -34.51
CA LEU A 472 -48.72 -41.72 -33.43
C LEU A 472 -49.02 -43.09 -32.74
N PRO A 473 -49.88 -43.25 -31.67
CA PRO A 473 -51.22 -42.64 -31.53
C PRO A 473 -51.90 -42.39 -30.13
N ALA A 474 -53.05 -41.69 -30.22
CA ALA A 474 -54.30 -41.74 -29.42
C ALA A 474 -54.28 -41.28 -27.94
N ASP A 475 -55.29 -40.63 -27.32
CA ASP A 475 -56.71 -40.51 -27.64
C ASP A 475 -57.42 -39.43 -26.76
N LEU A 476 -58.68 -39.09 -27.14
CA LEU A 476 -59.77 -38.42 -26.39
C LEU A 476 -59.95 -36.87 -26.40
N THR A 477 -61.07 -36.48 -27.02
CA THR A 477 -61.87 -35.23 -26.89
C THR A 477 -63.18 -35.57 -26.13
N PRO A 478 -64.27 -34.75 -26.02
CA PRO A 478 -64.53 -33.36 -26.42
C PRO A 478 -65.39 -32.51 -25.42
N SER A 479 -65.41 -31.17 -25.62
CA SER A 479 -66.56 -30.24 -25.46
C SER A 479 -66.04 -28.79 -25.48
N GLY A 480 -66.54 -27.78 -26.19
CA GLY A 480 -67.67 -27.64 -27.10
C GLY A 480 -68.09 -26.15 -27.17
N SER A 481 -68.03 -25.55 -28.37
CA SER A 481 -68.77 -24.36 -28.87
C SER A 481 -68.43 -22.95 -28.33
N LEU A 482 -68.65 -21.82 -29.03
CA LEU A 482 -68.64 -21.39 -30.44
C LEU A 482 -68.98 -19.88 -30.47
N HIS A 483 -68.82 -19.23 -31.64
CA HIS A 483 -69.20 -17.86 -32.07
C HIS A 483 -68.15 -16.76 -31.86
N SER A 484 -67.43 -16.22 -32.87
CA SER A 484 -67.67 -15.86 -34.29
C SER A 484 -68.31 -14.48 -34.54
N LYS A 485 -67.53 -13.58 -35.17
CA LYS A 485 -67.80 -12.76 -36.39
C LYS A 485 -66.76 -11.63 -36.49
N LEU A 486 -65.85 -11.54 -37.48
CA LEU A 486 -65.91 -11.29 -38.95
C LEU A 486 -66.09 -9.81 -39.38
N GLY A 487 -65.14 -9.35 -40.21
CA GLY A 487 -65.23 -8.22 -41.17
C GLY A 487 -64.62 -6.89 -40.67
N HIS A 488 -63.81 -6.12 -41.41
CA HIS A 488 -63.45 -6.10 -42.84
C HIS A 488 -62.03 -5.52 -43.06
N GLU A 489 -61.45 -5.92 -44.19
CA GLU A 489 -60.21 -5.45 -44.82
C GLU A 489 -60.49 -4.19 -45.67
N VAL A 490 -59.61 -3.19 -45.62
CA VAL A 490 -59.49 -2.14 -46.65
C VAL A 490 -58.02 -1.83 -46.90
N VAL A 491 -57.58 -2.15 -48.12
CA VAL A 491 -56.31 -1.74 -48.73
C VAL A 491 -56.47 -0.31 -49.27
N THR A 492 -55.53 0.60 -48.98
CA THR A 492 -55.16 1.67 -49.93
C THR A 492 -53.67 1.97 -49.86
N THR A 493 -52.99 1.77 -50.98
CA THR A 493 -51.69 2.35 -51.32
C THR A 493 -51.92 3.74 -51.92
N SER A 494 -51.16 4.77 -51.50
CA SER A 494 -50.98 6.00 -52.28
C SER A 494 -49.73 6.77 -51.86
N HIS A 495 -48.87 7.02 -52.85
CA HIS A 495 -47.72 7.93 -52.82
C HIS A 495 -48.14 9.40 -53.00
N ARG A 496 -47.50 10.33 -52.27
CA ARG A 496 -47.11 11.72 -52.68
C ARG A 496 -46.51 12.42 -51.45
N ILE A 497 -45.22 12.75 -51.37
CA ILE A 497 -44.52 13.92 -51.96
C ILE A 497 -45.37 15.19 -51.98
N GLN A 498 -45.08 16.09 -51.03
CA GLN A 498 -45.13 17.55 -51.23
C GLN A 498 -43.97 18.20 -50.47
N GLU A 499 -42.97 18.63 -51.24
CA GLU A 499 -42.32 19.91 -51.01
C GLU A 499 -43.27 21.00 -51.53
N SER A 500 -43.42 22.10 -50.78
CA SER A 500 -43.27 23.44 -51.35
C SER A 500 -43.26 24.49 -50.25
N CYS A 501 -42.35 25.45 -50.42
CA CYS A 501 -42.41 26.76 -49.82
C CYS A 501 -43.76 27.45 -50.09
N ILE A 502 -44.14 28.29 -49.12
CA ILE A 502 -45.30 29.21 -49.04
C ILE A 502 -46.63 28.55 -48.73
#